data_AF-A0A530BFF4-F1
#
_entry.id   AF-A0A530BFF4-F1
#
_cell.length_a   1.000
_cell.length_b   1.000
_cell.length_c   1.000
_cell.angle_alpha   90.00
_cell.angle_beta   90.00
_cell.angle_gamma   90.00
#
_symmetry.space_group_name_H-M   'P 1'
#
loop_
_entity.id
_entity.type
_entity.pdbx_description
1 polymer ?
#
loop_
_entity_poly.entity_id
_entity_poly.type
_entity_poly.pdbx_seq_one_letter_code
_entity_poly.pdbx_strand_id
1 'polypeptide(L)' 'ATFDRKAIADTKRLVDFASLPSDPEIGAGWDAFITSVKRPEAQARIKQLMELGLQTDGEIEGRLGHYTATLGQD' A
#
# COMPACT_ATOMS: atom_id res chain seq x y z
N ALA A 1 -32.40 14.50 11.88
CA ALA A 1 -32.03 13.37 12.76
C ALA A 1 -30.56 13.05 12.55
N THR A 2 -29.78 12.88 13.61
CA THR A 2 -28.39 12.42 13.55
C THR A 2 -28.32 10.94 13.91
N PHE A 3 -27.34 10.21 13.39
CA PHE A 3 -27.16 8.79 13.69
C PHE A 3 -26.78 8.54 15.16
N ASP A 4 -27.15 7.37 15.67
CA ASP A 4 -26.70 6.86 16.96
C ASP A 4 -25.21 6.45 16.87
N ARG A 5 -24.35 7.22 17.55
CA ARG A 5 -22.90 7.00 17.56
C ARG A 5 -22.51 5.70 18.26
N LYS A 6 -23.26 5.26 19.27
CA LYS A 6 -22.95 4.02 19.99
C LYS A 6 -23.21 2.82 19.09
N ALA A 7 -24.36 2.82 18.40
CA ALA A 7 -24.69 1.76 17.44
C ALA A 7 -23.62 1.62 16.35
N ILE A 8 -23.10 2.74 15.82
CA ILE A 8 -22.01 2.73 14.83
C ILE A 8 -20.73 2.13 15.41
N ALA A 9 -20.32 2.55 16.60
CA ALA A 9 -19.07 2.09 17.22
C ALA A 9 -19.12 0.59 17.55
N ASP A 10 -20.24 0.12 18.09
CA ASP A 10 -20.42 -1.29 18.46
C ASP A 10 -20.43 -2.18 17.21
N THR A 11 -21.10 -1.74 16.14
CA THR A 11 -21.08 -2.45 14.84
C THR A 11 -19.68 -2.48 14.24
N LYS A 12 -18.95 -1.36 14.27
CA LYS A 12 -17.58 -1.29 13.73
C LYS A 12 -16.63 -2.25 14.46
N ARG A 13 -16.74 -2.40 15.79
CA ARG A 13 -15.91 -3.36 16.54
C ARG A 13 -16.09 -4.80 16.08
N LEU A 14 -17.32 -5.21 15.76
CA LEU A 14 -17.60 -6.56 15.27
C LEU A 14 -17.00 -6.78 13.88
N VAL A 15 -17.10 -5.79 13.00
CA VAL A 15 -16.48 -5.84 11.67
C VAL A 15 -14.95 -5.86 11.78
N ASP A 16 -14.38 -5.02 12.64
CA ASP A 16 -12.94 -4.95 12.86
C ASP A 16 -12.40 -6.32 13.35
N PHE A 17 -13.07 -6.94 14.33
CA PHE A 17 -12.71 -8.28 14.81
C PHE A 17 -12.78 -9.36 13.72
N ALA A 18 -13.80 -9.29 12.85
CA ALA A 18 -14.00 -10.31 11.81
C ALA A 18 -13.11 -10.13 10.58
N SER A 19 -12.57 -8.92 10.34
CA SER A 19 -11.95 -8.57 9.05
C SER A 19 -10.54 -8.02 9.14
N LEU A 20 -10.09 -7.52 10.30
CA LEU A 20 -8.73 -7.04 10.44
C LEU A 20 -7.78 -8.20 10.75
N PRO A 21 -6.59 -8.19 10.14
CA PRO A 21 -5.52 -9.09 10.57
C PRO A 21 -5.09 -8.75 11.99
N SER A 22 -4.47 -9.72 12.65
CA SER A 22 -3.83 -9.52 13.95
C SER A 22 -2.56 -8.66 13.83
N ASP A 23 -2.15 -8.00 14.91
CA ASP A 23 -0.92 -7.21 14.94
C ASP A 23 0.33 -8.00 14.49
N PRO A 24 0.51 -9.29 14.87
CA PRO A 24 1.63 -10.10 14.36
C PRO A 24 1.58 -10.31 12.84
N GLU A 25 0.40 -10.51 12.25
CA GLU A 25 0.25 -10.65 10.80
C GLU A 25 0.58 -9.34 10.07
N ILE A 26 0.18 -8.20 10.63
CA ILE A 26 0.57 -6.87 10.12
C ILE A 26 2.09 -6.70 10.17
N GLY A 27 2.72 -7.04 11.30
CA GLY A 27 4.16 -6.97 11.48
C GLY A 27 4.93 -7.84 10.48
N ALA A 28 4.49 -9.08 10.29
CA ALA A 28 5.11 -9.99 9.31
C ALA A 28 4.98 -9.47 7.87
N GLY A 29 3.81 -8.92 7.52
CA GLY A 29 3.59 -8.29 6.22
C GLY A 29 4.50 -7.07 6.00
N TRP A 30 4.67 -6.25 7.04
CA TRP A 30 5.56 -5.09 7.01
C TRP A 30 7.03 -5.48 6.81
N ASP A 31 7.53 -6.45 7.57
CA ASP A 31 8.92 -6.91 7.48
C ASP A 31 9.22 -7.53 6.10
N ALA A 32 8.27 -8.30 5.56
CA ALA A 32 8.37 -8.86 4.21
C ALA A 32 8.43 -7.75 3.14
N PHE A 33 7.59 -6.72 3.26
CA PHE A 33 7.61 -5.57 2.36
C PHE A 33 8.94 -4.79 2.45
N ILE A 34 9.40 -4.45 3.65
CA ILE A 34 10.66 -3.73 3.85
C ILE A 34 11.86 -4.52 3.31
N THR A 35 11.86 -5.84 3.47
CA THR A 35 12.90 -6.71 2.89
C THR A 35 12.85 -6.69 1.37
N SER A 36 11.65 -6.82 0.79
CA SER A 36 11.44 -6.81 -0.66
C SER A 36 11.88 -5.50 -1.30
N VAL A 37 11.46 -4.36 -0.75
CA VAL A 37 11.72 -3.04 -1.34
C VAL A 37 13.21 -2.65 -1.27
N LYS A 38 13.97 -3.21 -0.31
CA LYS A 38 15.42 -2.97 -0.16
C LYS A 38 16.28 -3.71 -1.17
N ARG A 39 15.74 -4.69 -1.90
CA ARG A 39 16.51 -5.47 -2.89
C ARG A 39 17.09 -4.53 -3.97
N PRO A 40 18.34 -4.74 -4.42
CA PRO A 40 18.99 -3.83 -5.37
C PRO A 40 18.19 -3.57 -6.66
N GLU A 41 17.56 -4.60 -7.21
CA GLU A 41 16.71 -4.51 -8.39
C GLU A 41 15.43 -3.70 -8.15
N ALA A 42 14.85 -3.77 -6.95
CA ALA A 42 13.71 -2.94 -6.58
C ALA A 42 14.14 -1.48 -6.44
N GLN A 43 15.28 -1.21 -5.80
CA GLN A 43 15.85 0.13 -5.68
C GLN A 43 16.18 0.76 -7.04
N ALA A 44 16.73 -0.01 -7.97
CA ALA A 44 17.02 0.46 -9.33
C ALA A 44 15.74 0.89 -10.07
N ARG A 45 14.67 0.09 -9.99
CA ARG A 45 13.37 0.42 -10.59
C ARG A 45 12.71 1.63 -9.92
N ILE A 46 12.78 1.72 -8.58
CA ILE A 46 12.28 2.90 -7.84
C ILE A 46 13.01 4.16 -8.31
N LYS A 47 14.34 4.10 -8.48
CA LYS A 47 15.11 5.23 -9.00
C LYS A 47 14.63 5.66 -10.40
N GLN A 48 14.40 4.71 -11.30
CA GLN A 48 13.85 5.01 -12.63
C GLN A 48 12.46 5.65 -12.55
N LEU A 49 11.58 5.15 -11.69
CA LEU A 49 10.27 5.76 -11.46
C LEU A 49 10.40 7.20 -10.93
N MET A 50 11.33 7.46 -10.02
CA MET A 50 11.60 8.82 -9.53
C MET A 50 12.11 9.74 -10.64
N GLU A 51 12.98 9.25 -11.53
CA GLU A 51 13.46 10.00 -12.71
C GLU A 51 12.32 10.31 -13.69
N LEU A 52 11.31 9.44 -13.77
CA LEU A 52 10.10 9.64 -14.56
C LEU A 52 9.04 10.52 -13.84
N GLY A 53 9.31 10.97 -12.61
CA GLY A 53 8.43 11.88 -11.87
C GLY A 53 7.47 11.21 -10.88
N LEU A 54 7.78 10.00 -10.38
CA LEU A 54 7.08 9.43 -9.23
C LEU A 54 7.05 10.45 -8.06
N GLN A 55 5.94 10.51 -7.33
CA GLN A 55 5.64 11.48 -6.28
C GLN A 55 5.43 12.92 -6.75
N THR A 56 5.08 13.11 -8.03
CA THR A 56 4.66 14.40 -8.60
C THR A 56 3.29 14.27 -9.27
N ASP A 57 2.58 15.38 -9.50
CA ASP A 57 1.31 15.38 -10.25
C ASP A 57 1.58 15.24 -11.76
N GLY A 58 2.02 14.04 -12.16
CA GLY A 58 2.38 13.68 -13.52
C GLY A 58 1.67 12.42 -14.00
N GLU A 59 1.75 12.15 -15.31
CA GLU A 59 1.08 10.99 -15.95
C GLU A 59 1.49 9.64 -15.32
N ILE A 60 2.72 9.56 -14.81
CA ILE A 60 3.23 8.37 -14.12
C ILE A 60 2.38 7.99 -12.91
N GLU A 61 1.96 8.93 -12.08
CA GLU A 61 1.10 8.64 -10.92
C GLU A 61 -0.32 8.25 -11.37
N GLY A 62 -0.86 8.93 -12.39
CA GLY A 62 -2.15 8.59 -12.99
C GLY A 62 -2.19 7.20 -13.65
N ARG A 63 -1.03 6.64 -14.00
CA ARG A 63 -0.87 5.31 -14.61
C ARG A 63 0.17 4.45 -13.88
N LEU A 64 0.28 4.56 -12.56
CA LEU A 64 1.36 3.93 -11.79
C LEU A 64 1.46 2.41 -12.03
N GLY A 65 0.32 1.73 -12.12
CA GLY A 65 0.26 0.29 -12.44
C GLY A 65 0.90 -0.08 -13.78
N HIS A 66 0.79 0.78 -14.80
CA HIS A 66 1.43 0.55 -16.10
C HIS A 66 2.95 0.67 -15.99
N TYR A 67 3.46 1.76 -15.40
CA TYR A 67 4.90 2.01 -15.30
C TYR A 67 5.62 1.03 -14.36
N THR A 68 4.97 0.62 -13.28
CA THR A 68 5.51 -0.42 -12.39
C THR A 68 5.54 -1.81 -13.05
N ALA A 69 4.59 -2.11 -13.94
CA ALA A 69 4.57 -3.36 -14.68
C ALA A 69 5.60 -3.39 -15.82
N THR A 70 5.76 -2.30 -16.58
CA THR A 70 6.67 -2.25 -17.73
C THR A 70 8.14 -2.28 -17.34
N LEU A 71 8.52 -1.62 -16.25
CA LEU A 71 9.89 -1.70 -15.69
C LEU A 71 10.22 -3.05 -15.03
N GLY A 72 9.20 -3.91 -14.85
CA GLY A 72 9.34 -5.25 -14.29
C GLY A 72 9.54 -6.37 -15.31
N GLN A 73 9.52 -6.07 -16.62
CA GLN A 73 9.57 -7.08 -17.70
C GLN A 73 10.99 -7.44 -18.19
N ASP A 74 12.04 -6.89 -17.56
CA ASP A 74 13.45 -7.18 -17.88
C ASP A 74 14.05 -8.30 -16.99
#